data_AF-A0A4Y4DJL0-F1
#
_entry.id   AF-A0A4Y4DJL0-F1
#
_cell.length_a   1.000
_cell.length_b   1.000
_cell.length_c   1.000
_cell.angle_alpha   90.00
_cell.angle_beta   90.00
_cell.angle_gamma   90.00
#
_symmetry.space_group_name_H-M   'P 1'
#
loop_
_entity.id
_entity.type
_entity.pdbx_description
1 polymer ?
#
loop_
_entity_poly.entity_id
_entity_poly.type
_entity_poly.pdbx_seq_one_letter_code
_entity_poly.pdbx_strand_id
1 'polypeptide(L)'
;MGVDWTALEEALRVAALRHAAEVIDGHPDQTFYAVALHGVSTEESDSIAMPLLALNSLQALARDRNTEQREQFVERGEDLDEPDDYEDRADADLTEGLIETGSAAEDDDDSTDEDDDGEDLDQVLASIEADLDEDDSESFYSDKWEPSDWHWSSIDLCEDPAASIWSDAMTALAAREGWEPTIKRYYQTLIAVAQSLRDELNAQTSEDLVTYVADEDHAEQLLTLCLTPKQLAKHFPQLGELIDEH
;
A
#
# COMPACT_ATOMS: atom_id res chain seq x y z
N MET A 1 -27.14 -27.35 4.82
CA MET A 1 -26.67 -27.65 3.46
C MET A 1 -25.19 -27.30 3.41
N GLY A 2 -24.37 -28.02 2.65
CA GLY A 2 -22.95 -27.70 2.54
C GLY A 2 -22.74 -26.52 1.59
N VAL A 3 -21.59 -25.85 1.70
CA VAL A 3 -21.16 -24.84 0.71
C VAL A 3 -20.72 -25.57 -0.56
N ASP A 4 -21.26 -25.14 -1.70
CA ASP A 4 -20.75 -25.56 -3.01
C ASP A 4 -19.56 -24.66 -3.37
N TRP A 5 -18.36 -25.11 -3.02
CA TRP A 5 -17.12 -24.36 -3.23
C TRP A 5 -16.83 -24.07 -4.70
N THR A 6 -17.21 -24.98 -5.60
CA THR A 6 -17.01 -24.78 -7.05
C THR A 6 -17.95 -23.71 -7.58
N ALA A 7 -19.20 -23.68 -7.11
CA ALA A 7 -20.13 -22.61 -7.45
C ALA A 7 -19.69 -21.25 -6.89
N LEU A 8 -19.15 -21.23 -5.66
CA LEU A 8 -18.60 -20.02 -5.05
C LEU A 8 -17.39 -19.49 -5.85
N GLU A 9 -16.44 -20.37 -6.19
CA GLU A 9 -15.25 -20.03 -6.99
C GLU A 9 -15.66 -19.40 -8.34
N GLU A 10 -16.57 -20.05 -9.06
CA GLU A 10 -17.05 -19.57 -10.35
C GLU A 10 -17.75 -18.21 -10.22
N ALA A 11 -18.60 -18.04 -9.22
CA ALA A 11 -19.32 -16.80 -8.98
C ALA A 11 -18.35 -15.64 -8.69
N LEU A 12 -17.38 -15.86 -7.79
CA LEU A 12 -16.35 -14.89 -7.46
C LEU A 12 -15.49 -14.56 -8.67
N ARG A 13 -15.05 -15.56 -9.44
CA ARG A 13 -14.24 -15.35 -10.65
C ARG A 13 -14.96 -14.50 -11.68
N VAL A 14 -16.20 -14.87 -12.02
CA VAL A 14 -16.98 -14.16 -13.05
C VAL A 14 -17.24 -12.71 -12.64
N ALA A 15 -17.60 -12.48 -11.37
CA ALA A 15 -17.84 -11.13 -10.87
C ALA A 15 -16.56 -10.30 -10.85
N ALA A 16 -15.48 -10.86 -10.29
CA ALA A 16 -14.20 -10.15 -10.18
C ALA A 16 -13.64 -9.78 -11.56
N LEU A 17 -13.70 -10.70 -12.52
CA LEU A 17 -13.24 -10.44 -13.87
C LEU A 17 -14.06 -9.35 -14.54
N ARG A 18 -15.38 -9.41 -14.40
CA ARG A 18 -16.28 -8.39 -14.96
C ARG A 18 -15.96 -7.01 -14.40
N HIS A 19 -15.85 -6.89 -13.08
CA HIS A 19 -15.57 -5.60 -12.43
C HIS A 19 -14.17 -5.09 -12.75
N ALA A 20 -13.15 -5.95 -12.70
CA ALA A 20 -11.79 -5.57 -13.07
C ALA A 20 -11.72 -5.09 -14.52
N ALA A 21 -12.32 -5.83 -15.47
CA ALA A 21 -12.34 -5.44 -16.87
C ALA A 21 -13.10 -4.14 -17.11
N GLU A 22 -14.22 -3.90 -16.41
CA GLU A 22 -14.99 -2.66 -16.51
C GLU A 22 -14.19 -1.45 -16.03
N VAL A 23 -13.46 -1.58 -14.91
CA VAL A 23 -12.57 -0.53 -14.40
C VAL A 23 -11.41 -0.27 -15.36
N ILE A 24 -10.77 -1.32 -15.88
CA ILE A 24 -9.64 -1.19 -16.81
C ILE A 24 -10.08 -0.55 -18.14
N ASP A 25 -11.20 -0.99 -18.73
CA ASP A 25 -11.73 -0.44 -19.99
C ASP A 25 -12.24 1.01 -19.82
N GLY A 26 -12.74 1.34 -18.62
CA GLY A 26 -13.15 2.71 -18.27
C GLY A 26 -11.99 3.71 -18.14
N HIS A 27 -10.76 3.23 -17.99
CA HIS A 27 -9.57 4.04 -17.74
C HIS A 27 -8.39 3.68 -18.67
N PRO A 28 -8.54 3.88 -20.00
CA PRO A 28 -7.52 3.50 -20.98
C PRO A 28 -6.24 4.36 -20.92
N ASP A 29 -6.30 5.50 -20.25
CA ASP A 29 -5.17 6.39 -19.97
C ASP A 29 -4.34 5.95 -18.75
N GLN A 30 -4.82 4.96 -18.01
CA GLN A 30 -4.18 4.47 -16.80
C GLN A 30 -3.49 3.13 -17.01
N THR A 31 -2.38 2.94 -16.31
CA THR A 31 -1.57 1.73 -16.32
C THR A 31 -1.81 1.01 -15.01
N PHE A 32 -2.72 0.05 -15.03
CA PHE A 32 -2.98 -0.82 -13.89
C PHE A 32 -1.78 -1.74 -13.67
N TYR A 33 -1.38 -1.91 -12.41
CA TYR A 33 -0.26 -2.77 -12.04
C TYR A 33 -0.68 -3.89 -11.09
N ALA A 34 -1.75 -3.70 -10.30
CA ALA A 34 -2.17 -4.66 -9.30
C ALA A 34 -3.69 -4.78 -9.17
N VAL A 35 -4.12 -6.00 -8.82
CA VAL A 35 -5.48 -6.38 -8.46
C VAL A 35 -5.40 -7.26 -7.22
N ALA A 36 -6.23 -7.03 -6.21
CA ALA A 36 -6.20 -7.83 -4.99
C ALA A 36 -7.59 -8.21 -4.52
N LEU A 37 -7.69 -9.38 -3.89
CA LEU A 37 -8.85 -9.79 -3.11
C LEU A 37 -8.52 -9.60 -1.63
N HIS A 38 -9.25 -8.72 -0.94
CA HIS A 38 -8.99 -8.39 0.47
C HIS A 38 -10.27 -8.43 1.32
N GLY A 39 -10.17 -8.08 2.60
CA GLY A 39 -11.29 -8.13 3.54
C GLY A 39 -11.66 -9.55 3.97
N VAL A 40 -10.69 -10.46 3.95
CA VAL A 40 -10.87 -11.87 4.31
C VAL A 40 -10.82 -12.07 5.83
N SER A 41 -11.58 -13.04 6.34
CA SER A 41 -11.61 -13.32 7.78
C SER A 41 -10.44 -14.24 8.18
N THR A 42 -9.48 -13.75 8.95
CA THR A 42 -8.35 -14.56 9.46
C THR A 42 -8.67 -15.23 10.79
N GLU A 43 -9.16 -14.44 11.74
CA GLU A 43 -9.46 -14.88 13.09
C GLU A 43 -10.85 -15.52 13.17
N GLU A 44 -11.03 -16.41 14.16
CA GLU A 44 -12.34 -16.97 14.47
C GLU A 44 -13.31 -15.84 14.81
N SER A 45 -14.17 -15.54 13.84
CA SER A 45 -15.13 -14.47 13.90
C SER A 45 -16.55 -15.03 13.90
N ASP A 46 -17.51 -14.18 14.28
CA ASP A 46 -18.93 -14.53 14.26
C ASP A 46 -19.43 -14.85 12.84
N SER A 47 -18.75 -14.34 11.80
CA SER A 47 -19.09 -14.57 10.39
C SER A 47 -17.87 -14.58 9.49
N ILE A 48 -17.89 -15.42 8.45
CA ILE A 48 -16.92 -15.38 7.35
C ILE A 48 -17.39 -14.33 6.33
N ALA A 49 -16.63 -13.25 6.18
CA ALA A 49 -16.94 -12.16 5.25
C ALA A 49 -16.65 -12.53 3.80
N MET A 50 -17.39 -11.91 2.88
CA MET A 50 -17.10 -11.99 1.44
C MET A 50 -15.91 -11.10 1.09
N PRO A 51 -15.08 -11.48 0.11
CA PRO A 51 -13.91 -10.70 -0.24
C PRO A 51 -14.32 -9.49 -1.09
N LEU A 52 -13.57 -8.42 -0.94
CA LEU A 52 -13.66 -7.22 -1.78
C LEU A 52 -12.60 -7.28 -2.87
N LEU A 53 -12.91 -6.67 -4.00
CA LEU A 53 -11.97 -6.49 -5.10
C LEU A 53 -11.35 -5.11 -5.01
N ALA A 54 -10.02 -5.08 -5.03
CA ALA A 54 -9.23 -3.88 -5.08
C ALA A 54 -8.43 -3.81 -6.39
N LEU A 55 -8.31 -2.63 -6.99
CA LEU A 55 -7.43 -2.36 -8.14
C LEU A 55 -6.66 -1.07 -7.93
N ASN A 56 -5.44 -1.01 -8.46
CA ASN A 56 -4.67 0.23 -8.48
C ASN A 56 -3.89 0.43 -9.78
N SER A 57 -3.68 1.71 -10.11
CA SER A 57 -2.90 2.17 -11.24
C SER A 57 -1.72 3.01 -10.78
N LEU A 58 -0.68 3.10 -11.62
CA LEU A 58 0.49 3.92 -11.32
C LEU A 58 0.13 5.41 -11.19
N GLN A 59 -0.87 5.86 -11.95
CA GLN A 59 -1.35 7.23 -11.95
C GLN A 59 -2.12 7.56 -10.67
N ALA A 60 -2.94 6.64 -10.18
CA ALA A 60 -3.63 6.78 -8.91
C ALA A 60 -2.64 6.79 -7.74
N LEU A 61 -1.71 5.82 -7.71
CA LEU A 61 -0.64 5.78 -6.70
C LEU A 61 0.16 7.08 -6.63
N ALA A 62 0.58 7.62 -7.79
CA ALA A 62 1.33 8.87 -7.84
C ALA A 62 0.52 10.08 -7.35
N ARG A 63 -0.79 10.08 -7.59
CA ARG A 63 -1.69 11.13 -7.13
C ARG A 63 -1.90 11.08 -5.61
N ASP A 64 -2.07 9.88 -5.07
CA ASP A 64 -2.33 9.68 -3.64
C ASP A 64 -1.08 10.07 -2.85
N ARG A 65 0.11 9.61 -3.27
CA ARG A 65 1.41 10.05 -2.68
C ARG A 65 1.61 11.56 -2.68
N ASN A 66 1.25 12.24 -3.78
CA ASN A 66 1.36 13.71 -3.86
C ASN A 66 0.39 14.40 -2.88
N THR A 67 -0.79 13.82 -2.67
CA THR A 67 -1.78 14.35 -1.74
C THR A 67 -1.30 14.19 -0.30
N GLU A 68 -0.80 13.00 0.06
CA GLU A 68 -0.24 12.73 1.40
C GLU A 68 0.97 13.62 1.69
N GLN A 69 1.89 13.75 0.73
CA GLN A 69 3.05 14.63 0.88
C GLN A 69 2.62 16.07 1.14
N ARG A 70 1.62 16.59 0.41
CA ARG A 70 1.07 17.93 0.66
C ARG A 70 0.43 18.07 2.03
N GLU A 71 -0.30 17.07 2.49
CA GLU A 71 -0.92 17.07 3.82
C GLU A 71 0.16 17.07 4.92
N GLN A 72 1.24 16.31 4.76
CA GLN A 72 2.37 16.31 5.68
C GLN A 72 3.07 17.68 5.74
N PHE A 73 3.30 18.32 4.59
CA PHE A 73 3.85 19.68 4.55
C PHE A 73 2.95 20.68 5.30
N VAL A 74 1.63 20.60 5.09
CA VAL A 74 0.66 21.44 5.81
C VAL A 74 0.67 21.13 7.32
N GLU A 75 0.77 19.87 7.73
CA GLU A 75 0.82 19.46 9.14
C GLU A 75 2.11 19.91 9.83
N ARG A 76 3.24 19.86 9.11
CA ARG A 76 4.54 20.37 9.60
C ARG A 76 4.57 21.90 9.69
N GLY A 77 3.55 22.57 9.14
CA GLY A 77 3.46 24.03 9.10
C GLY A 77 4.39 24.66 8.07
N GLU A 78 4.81 23.89 7.07
CA GLU A 78 5.60 24.36 5.93
C GLU A 78 4.63 24.97 4.90
N ASP A 79 4.72 26.28 4.73
CA ASP A 79 3.89 27.01 3.78
C ASP A 79 4.33 26.66 2.35
N LEU A 80 3.64 25.69 1.72
CA LEU A 80 3.83 25.31 0.31
C LEU A 80 3.57 26.45 -0.70
N ASP A 81 3.07 27.59 -0.22
CA ASP A 81 2.80 28.81 -0.97
C ASP A 81 3.89 29.88 -0.80
N GLU A 82 5.01 29.59 -0.13
CA GLU A 82 6.13 30.54 -0.05
C GLU A 82 6.92 30.50 -1.37
N PRO A 83 6.83 31.54 -2.23
CA PRO A 83 7.64 31.56 -3.44
C PRO A 83 9.11 31.63 -3.05
N ASP A 84 9.96 30.82 -3.69
CA ASP A 84 11.45 30.84 -3.60
C ASP A 84 12.11 32.22 -3.89
N ASP A 85 11.31 33.26 -4.12
CA ASP A 85 11.70 34.63 -4.44
C ASP A 85 11.51 35.58 -3.24
N TYR A 86 11.71 35.07 -2.01
CA TYR A 86 11.91 35.94 -0.85
C TYR A 86 13.29 36.59 -0.97
N GLU A 87 13.42 37.59 -1.84
CA GLU A 87 14.53 38.53 -1.80
C GLU A 87 14.51 39.17 -0.41
N ASP A 88 15.50 38.80 0.40
CA ASP A 88 15.82 39.42 1.68
C ASP A 88 15.92 40.94 1.45
N ARG A 89 14.82 41.65 1.73
CA ARG A 89 14.80 43.07 1.44
C ARG A 89 15.77 43.74 2.40
N ALA A 90 16.82 44.32 1.84
CA ALA A 90 17.85 45.07 2.54
C ALA A 90 17.32 46.37 3.23
N ASP A 91 16.01 46.49 3.46
CA ASP A 91 15.37 47.63 4.11
C ASP A 91 14.76 47.30 5.49
N ALA A 92 15.18 46.20 6.13
CA ALA A 92 15.05 46.03 7.58
C ALA A 92 15.97 47.04 8.32
N ASP A 93 15.58 48.31 8.28
CA ASP A 93 16.14 49.38 9.07
C ASP A 93 15.85 49.08 10.55
N LEU A 94 16.91 48.67 11.26
CA LEU A 94 16.95 48.42 12.69
C LEU A 94 16.62 49.71 13.44
N THR A 95 15.33 50.00 13.63
CA THR A 95 14.91 51.01 14.62
C THR A 95 15.02 50.42 16.02
N GLU A 96 16.03 50.93 16.73
CA GLU A 96 16.37 50.71 18.14
C GLU A 96 15.16 50.74 19.09
N GLY A 97 15.12 49.76 19.99
CA GLY A 97 14.16 49.64 21.08
C GLY A 97 14.79 49.13 22.36
N LEU A 98 15.77 49.87 22.88
CA LEU A 98 16.17 50.02 24.29
C LEU A 98 15.52 49.05 25.31
N ILE A 99 16.26 48.03 25.77
CA ILE A 99 16.13 47.51 27.14
C ILE A 99 17.52 47.31 27.74
N GLU A 100 17.81 48.19 28.70
CA GLU A 100 18.98 48.22 29.57
C GLU A 100 18.73 47.29 30.77
N THR A 101 19.48 46.20 30.91
CA THR A 101 19.68 45.52 32.20
C THR A 101 21.09 44.94 32.26
N GLY A 102 21.90 45.45 33.18
CA GLY A 102 23.34 45.22 33.20
C GLY A 102 23.86 44.12 34.14
N SER A 103 25.17 43.95 34.00
CA SER A 103 26.17 43.52 34.99
C SER A 103 26.28 42.03 35.33
N ALA A 104 27.35 41.33 34.92
CA ALA A 104 28.69 41.38 35.55
C ALA A 104 29.63 40.25 35.05
N ALA A 105 30.90 40.63 34.81
CA ALA A 105 32.18 39.89 34.98
C ALA A 105 32.43 38.63 34.10
N GLU A 106 33.32 38.74 33.10
CA GLU A 106 34.77 38.42 33.12
C GLU A 106 35.06 36.91 33.14
N ASP A 107 35.53 36.35 32.02
CA ASP A 107 36.86 35.71 31.98
C ASP A 107 37.36 35.46 30.54
N ASP A 108 38.67 35.44 30.46
CA ASP A 108 39.62 35.36 29.35
C ASP A 108 39.86 33.87 28.96
N ASP A 109 39.81 33.49 27.68
CA ASP A 109 40.70 32.43 27.16
C ASP A 109 40.79 32.42 25.62
N ASP A 110 42.00 32.09 25.17
CA ASP A 110 42.59 32.15 23.84
C ASP A 110 42.45 30.81 23.09
N SER A 111 42.50 30.86 21.75
CA SER A 111 42.72 29.75 20.80
C SER A 111 41.61 28.66 20.72
N THR A 112 41.22 28.09 19.57
CA THR A 112 42.00 27.51 18.46
C THR A 112 41.14 27.37 17.21
N ASP A 113 41.75 27.59 16.03
CA ASP A 113 41.33 27.00 14.75
C ASP A 113 41.17 25.47 14.90
N GLU A 114 39.98 24.92 14.66
CA GLU A 114 39.78 23.52 14.28
C GLU A 114 38.62 23.44 13.27
N ASP A 115 39.01 23.31 12.00
CA ASP A 115 38.38 22.58 10.91
C ASP A 115 36.83 22.51 10.87
N ASP A 116 36.27 23.33 9.98
CA ASP A 116 34.89 23.23 9.47
C ASP A 116 34.83 22.09 8.44
N ASP A 117 34.75 20.85 8.93
CA ASP A 117 34.37 19.65 8.18
C ASP A 117 32.93 19.23 8.51
N GLY A 118 32.05 20.23 8.67
CA GLY A 118 30.61 20.02 8.61
C GLY A 118 30.23 19.48 7.24
N GLU A 119 30.19 18.15 7.09
CA GLU A 119 29.33 17.52 6.08
C GLU A 119 27.98 18.22 6.20
N ASP A 120 27.58 18.94 5.15
CA ASP A 120 26.34 19.74 5.12
C ASP A 120 25.23 18.87 5.70
N LEU A 121 24.77 19.19 6.91
CA LEU A 121 23.78 18.37 7.60
C LEU A 121 22.54 18.20 6.73
N ASP A 122 22.25 19.21 5.92
CA ASP A 122 21.19 19.19 4.90
C ASP A 122 21.47 18.18 3.79
N GLN A 123 22.71 18.02 3.35
CA GLN A 123 23.11 17.01 2.35
C GLN A 123 23.05 15.60 2.93
N VAL A 124 23.45 15.41 4.19
CA VAL A 124 23.40 14.13 4.89
C VAL A 124 21.95 13.74 5.18
N LEU A 125 21.13 14.68 5.65
CA LEU A 125 19.70 14.48 5.87
C LEU A 125 18.96 14.21 4.56
N ALA A 126 19.22 14.95 3.47
CA ALA A 126 18.63 14.67 2.17
C ALA A 126 19.06 13.32 1.60
N SER A 127 20.28 12.86 1.88
CA SER A 127 20.74 11.52 1.48
C SER A 127 20.06 10.43 2.31
N ILE A 128 19.88 10.65 3.61
CA ILE A 128 19.17 9.72 4.50
C ILE A 128 17.67 9.69 4.16
N GLU A 129 17.05 10.83 3.88
CA GLU A 129 15.64 10.94 3.47
C GLU A 129 15.45 10.28 2.10
N ALA A 130 16.36 10.49 1.14
CA ALA A 130 16.35 9.78 -0.14
C ALA A 130 16.57 8.27 -0.01
N ASP A 131 17.48 7.82 0.87
CA ASP A 131 17.69 6.38 1.15
C ASP A 131 16.47 5.75 1.87
N LEU A 132 15.79 6.50 2.75
CA LEU A 132 14.57 6.04 3.44
C LEU A 132 13.34 6.04 2.51
N ASP A 133 13.24 7.00 1.59
CA ASP A 133 12.15 7.10 0.61
C ASP A 133 12.32 6.09 -0.55
N GLU A 134 13.55 5.78 -0.99
CA GLU A 134 13.79 4.85 -2.10
C GLU A 134 13.71 3.37 -1.70
N ASP A 135 14.05 2.98 -0.46
CA ASP A 135 14.11 1.56 -0.05
C ASP A 135 12.78 1.03 0.51
N ASP A 136 11.99 1.84 1.23
CA ASP A 136 10.72 1.39 1.81
C ASP A 136 9.51 1.57 0.89
N SER A 137 9.55 2.49 -0.09
CA SER A 137 8.39 2.80 -0.95
C SER A 137 8.11 1.79 -2.08
N GLU A 138 9.03 0.86 -2.30
CA GLU A 138 8.85 -0.31 -3.19
C GLU A 138 8.89 -1.64 -2.41
N SER A 139 9.08 -1.57 -1.09
CA SER A 139 9.10 -2.71 -0.18
C SER A 139 7.72 -3.36 -0.06
N PHE A 140 7.69 -4.59 0.44
CA PHE A 140 6.46 -5.37 0.60
C PHE A 140 5.41 -4.66 1.48
N TYR A 141 5.86 -3.89 2.48
CA TYR A 141 5.00 -3.12 3.39
C TYR A 141 4.75 -1.68 2.94
N SER A 142 5.09 -1.33 1.69
CA SER A 142 4.73 -0.01 1.16
C SER A 142 3.24 0.10 0.91
N ASP A 143 2.70 1.31 1.04
CA ASP A 143 1.32 1.69 0.64
C ASP A 143 0.99 1.29 -0.81
N LYS A 144 2.02 1.11 -1.66
CA LYS A 144 1.89 0.56 -3.01
C LYS A 144 1.20 -0.80 -3.04
N TRP A 145 1.37 -1.64 -2.03
CA TRP A 145 0.88 -3.01 -1.97
C TRP A 145 -0.21 -3.23 -0.92
N GLU A 146 -0.70 -2.16 -0.27
CA GLU A 146 -1.81 -2.22 0.68
C GLU A 146 -3.16 -1.98 -0.02
N PRO A 147 -3.98 -3.01 -0.28
CA PRO A 147 -5.16 -2.84 -1.11
C PRO A 147 -6.30 -2.07 -0.45
N SER A 148 -6.27 -1.94 0.87
CA SER A 148 -7.24 -1.16 1.64
C SER A 148 -7.18 0.33 1.26
N ASP A 149 -5.97 0.83 0.96
CA ASP A 149 -5.68 2.23 0.65
C ASP A 149 -5.71 2.54 -0.85
N TRP A 150 -5.91 1.53 -1.70
CA TRP A 150 -5.99 1.74 -3.15
C TRP A 150 -7.21 2.55 -3.57
N HIS A 151 -7.05 3.28 -4.68
CA HIS A 151 -8.08 4.14 -5.23
C HIS A 151 -9.42 3.43 -5.50
N TRP A 152 -9.36 2.17 -5.93
CA TRP A 152 -10.54 1.30 -6.06
C TRP A 152 -10.44 0.12 -5.11
N SER A 153 -10.50 0.35 -3.79
CA SER A 153 -10.38 -0.72 -2.79
C SER A 153 -11.68 -1.45 -2.47
N SER A 154 -12.85 -0.82 -2.61
CA SER A 154 -14.11 -1.35 -2.05
C SER A 154 -15.12 -1.82 -3.10
N ILE A 155 -14.71 -2.67 -4.04
CA ILE A 155 -15.62 -3.22 -5.06
C ILE A 155 -16.25 -4.52 -4.55
N ASP A 156 -17.56 -4.51 -4.34
CA ASP A 156 -18.32 -5.70 -3.98
C ASP A 156 -18.40 -6.71 -5.13
N LEU A 157 -17.95 -7.94 -4.88
CA LEU A 157 -18.00 -9.03 -5.86
C LEU A 157 -19.37 -9.71 -5.97
N CYS A 158 -20.23 -9.53 -4.98
CA CYS A 158 -21.55 -10.14 -4.96
C CYS A 158 -22.57 -9.09 -4.57
N GLU A 159 -23.75 -9.13 -5.19
CA GLU A 159 -24.89 -8.34 -4.72
C GLU A 159 -25.21 -8.72 -3.26
N ASP A 160 -25.62 -7.76 -2.42
CA ASP A 160 -25.90 -7.96 -0.99
C ASP A 160 -26.69 -9.24 -0.64
N PRO A 161 -27.77 -9.61 -1.38
CA PRO A 161 -28.50 -10.84 -1.07
C PRO A 161 -27.72 -12.11 -1.35
N ALA A 162 -26.81 -12.11 -2.34
CA ALA A 162 -25.98 -13.26 -2.67
C ALA A 162 -24.78 -13.36 -1.72
N ALA A 163 -24.16 -12.22 -1.39
CA ALA A 163 -23.06 -12.13 -0.43
C ALA A 163 -23.47 -12.69 0.94
N SER A 164 -24.64 -12.31 1.44
CA SER A 164 -25.18 -12.81 2.71
C SER A 164 -25.45 -14.32 2.67
N ILE A 165 -25.99 -14.86 1.58
CA ILE A 165 -26.21 -16.32 1.44
C ILE A 165 -24.90 -17.10 1.53
N TRP A 166 -23.84 -16.64 0.85
CA TRP A 166 -22.55 -17.31 0.88
C TRP A 166 -21.86 -17.19 2.25
N SER A 167 -21.87 -15.99 2.83
CA SER A 167 -21.35 -15.73 4.17
C SER A 167 -22.05 -16.61 5.22
N ASP A 168 -23.40 -16.65 5.21
CA ASP A 168 -24.19 -17.49 6.12
C ASP A 168 -23.89 -18.98 5.92
N ALA A 169 -23.74 -19.42 4.67
CA ALA A 169 -23.44 -20.82 4.37
C ALA A 169 -22.04 -21.24 4.84
N MET A 170 -21.03 -20.38 4.64
CA MET A 170 -19.67 -20.60 5.13
C MET A 170 -19.61 -20.57 6.65
N THR A 171 -20.28 -19.62 7.29
CA THR A 171 -20.37 -19.50 8.75
C THR A 171 -21.05 -20.72 9.36
N ALA A 172 -22.16 -21.19 8.77
CA ALA A 172 -22.84 -22.41 9.19
C ALA A 172 -21.99 -23.68 8.96
N LEU A 173 -21.10 -23.67 7.97
CA LEU A 173 -20.14 -24.75 7.75
C LEU A 173 -19.02 -24.72 8.80
N ALA A 174 -18.47 -23.55 9.11
CA ALA A 174 -17.46 -23.36 10.16
C ALA A 174 -17.99 -23.81 11.52
N ALA A 175 -19.23 -23.47 11.87
CA ALA A 175 -19.88 -23.93 13.10
C ALA A 175 -20.06 -25.46 13.18
N ARG A 176 -20.01 -26.18 12.05
CA ARG A 176 -20.24 -27.64 11.97
C ARG A 176 -18.96 -28.46 11.79
N GLU A 177 -18.03 -27.99 10.95
CA GLU A 177 -16.78 -28.68 10.60
C GLU A 177 -15.56 -28.08 11.32
N GLY A 178 -15.71 -26.92 11.96
CA GLY A 178 -14.63 -26.14 12.56
C GLY A 178 -14.22 -24.96 11.68
N TRP A 179 -13.73 -23.89 12.32
CA TRP A 179 -13.24 -22.68 11.66
C TRP A 179 -12.05 -22.97 10.74
N GLU A 180 -10.97 -23.51 11.30
CA GLU A 180 -9.71 -23.79 10.58
C GLU A 180 -9.88 -24.56 9.24
N PRO A 181 -10.59 -25.70 9.17
CA PRO A 181 -10.75 -26.40 7.89
C PRO A 181 -11.63 -25.63 6.89
N THR A 182 -12.57 -24.82 7.38
CA THR A 182 -13.46 -24.01 6.54
C THR A 182 -12.70 -22.84 5.95
N ILE A 183 -11.96 -22.10 6.77
CA ILE A 183 -11.19 -20.94 6.31
C ILE A 183 -10.05 -21.37 5.38
N LYS A 184 -9.42 -22.52 5.63
CA LYS A 184 -8.41 -23.07 4.71
C LYS A 184 -8.98 -23.36 3.32
N ARG A 185 -10.20 -23.91 3.24
CA ARG A 185 -10.88 -24.13 1.94
C ARG A 185 -11.28 -22.81 1.29
N TYR A 186 -11.68 -21.83 2.09
CA TYR A 186 -11.99 -20.50 1.61
C TYR A 186 -10.76 -19.83 0.97
N TYR A 187 -9.61 -19.80 1.66
CA TYR A 187 -8.35 -19.30 1.10
C TYR A 187 -7.94 -20.02 -0.19
N GLN A 188 -8.06 -21.35 -0.23
CA GLN A 188 -7.78 -22.11 -1.45
C GLN A 188 -8.67 -21.69 -2.63
N THR A 189 -9.94 -21.39 -2.35
CA THR A 189 -10.89 -20.88 -3.35
C THR A 189 -10.45 -19.50 -3.84
N LEU A 190 -10.11 -18.59 -2.94
CA LEU A 190 -9.65 -17.24 -3.30
C LEU A 190 -8.36 -17.25 -4.10
N ILE A 191 -7.39 -18.09 -3.73
CA ILE A 191 -6.13 -18.26 -4.48
C ILE A 191 -6.42 -18.74 -5.90
N ALA A 192 -7.31 -19.72 -6.07
CA ALA A 192 -7.69 -20.21 -7.40
C ALA A 192 -8.36 -19.11 -8.24
N VAL A 193 -9.23 -18.31 -7.62
CA VAL A 193 -9.84 -17.14 -8.27
C VAL A 193 -8.78 -16.10 -8.66
N ALA A 194 -7.86 -15.74 -7.77
CA ALA A 194 -6.78 -14.78 -8.03
C ALA A 194 -5.85 -15.24 -9.16
N GLN A 195 -5.49 -16.53 -9.20
CA GLN A 195 -4.69 -17.11 -10.27
C GLN A 195 -5.42 -17.04 -11.62
N SER A 196 -6.70 -17.40 -11.66
CA SER A 196 -7.49 -17.33 -12.90
C SER A 196 -7.66 -15.89 -13.37
N LEU A 197 -7.92 -14.95 -12.45
CA LEU A 197 -8.00 -13.52 -12.74
C LEU A 197 -6.70 -13.02 -13.35
N ARG A 198 -5.55 -13.34 -12.74
CA ARG A 198 -4.23 -12.97 -13.27
C ARG A 198 -4.07 -13.44 -14.70
N ASP A 199 -4.35 -14.72 -14.95
CA ASP A 199 -4.11 -15.34 -16.25
C ASP A 199 -5.04 -14.76 -17.32
N GLU A 200 -6.31 -14.50 -16.98
CA GLU A 200 -7.29 -13.91 -17.90
C GLU A 200 -7.04 -12.42 -18.17
N LEU A 201 -6.68 -11.64 -17.16
CA LEU A 201 -6.38 -10.21 -17.30
C LEU A 201 -5.05 -9.99 -18.04
N ASN A 202 -4.00 -10.77 -17.75
CA ASN A 202 -2.74 -10.71 -18.49
C ASN A 202 -2.84 -11.25 -19.92
N ALA A 203 -3.85 -12.06 -20.23
CA ALA A 203 -4.13 -12.44 -21.62
C ALA A 203 -4.81 -11.30 -22.41
N GLN A 204 -5.51 -10.39 -21.72
CA GLN A 204 -6.24 -9.28 -22.33
C GLN A 204 -5.41 -7.98 -22.36
N THR A 205 -4.52 -7.80 -21.40
CA THR A 205 -3.66 -6.62 -21.25
C THR A 205 -2.22 -6.97 -21.62
N SER A 206 -1.47 -6.02 -22.18
CA SER A 206 -0.03 -6.19 -22.44
C SER A 206 0.86 -5.98 -21.22
N GLU A 207 0.26 -5.51 -20.12
CA GLU A 207 0.92 -5.22 -18.86
C GLU A 207 0.98 -6.48 -17.99
N ASP A 208 2.00 -6.55 -17.14
CA ASP A 208 2.21 -7.63 -16.20
C ASP A 208 1.45 -7.34 -14.90
N LEU A 209 0.14 -7.58 -14.91
CA LEU A 209 -0.74 -7.38 -13.76
C LEU A 209 -0.45 -8.43 -12.68
N VAL A 210 -0.18 -7.92 -11.49
CA VAL A 210 -0.02 -8.71 -10.27
C VAL A 210 -1.42 -8.94 -9.68
N THR A 211 -1.79 -10.20 -9.43
CA THR A 211 -3.07 -10.52 -8.78
C THR A 211 -2.86 -11.46 -7.60
N TYR A 212 -3.35 -11.08 -6.43
CA TYR A 212 -3.15 -11.83 -5.19
C TYR A 212 -4.32 -11.70 -4.23
N VAL A 213 -4.31 -12.54 -3.20
CA VAL A 213 -5.18 -12.41 -2.03
C VAL A 213 -4.38 -11.68 -0.96
N ALA A 214 -4.89 -10.56 -0.46
CA ALA A 214 -4.26 -9.77 0.56
C ALA A 214 -4.83 -10.13 1.93
N ASP A 215 -3.91 -10.30 2.87
CA ASP A 215 -4.17 -10.71 4.23
C ASP A 215 -3.02 -10.24 5.13
N GLU A 216 -3.31 -9.66 6.28
CA GLU A 216 -2.27 -9.16 7.20
C GLU A 216 -1.48 -10.31 7.86
N ASP A 217 -2.15 -11.43 8.16
CA ASP A 217 -1.54 -12.56 8.89
C ASP A 217 -0.71 -13.49 7.99
N HIS A 218 -1.10 -13.68 6.73
CA HIS A 218 -0.51 -14.69 5.82
C HIS A 218 0.03 -14.12 4.51
N ALA A 219 0.26 -12.80 4.47
CA ALA A 219 0.55 -12.03 3.27
C ALA A 219 1.64 -12.66 2.35
N GLU A 220 2.81 -13.00 2.91
CA GLU A 220 3.93 -13.59 2.16
C GLU A 220 3.57 -14.94 1.54
N GLN A 221 2.86 -15.80 2.29
CA GLN A 221 2.46 -17.12 1.84
C GLN A 221 1.41 -17.03 0.73
N LEU A 222 0.47 -16.08 0.83
CA LEU A 222 -0.55 -15.88 -0.19
C LEU A 222 0.05 -15.32 -1.48
N LEU A 223 1.01 -14.39 -1.40
CA LEU A 223 1.73 -13.88 -2.57
C LEU A 223 2.48 -15.00 -3.31
N THR A 224 3.20 -15.85 -2.58
CA THR A 224 3.96 -16.95 -3.19
C THR A 224 3.06 -17.99 -3.85
N LEU A 225 1.83 -18.18 -3.35
CA LEU A 225 0.83 -19.06 -3.95
C LEU A 225 0.13 -18.42 -5.14
N CYS A 226 -0.09 -17.11 -5.15
CA CYS A 226 -0.84 -16.42 -6.22
C CYS A 226 0.05 -16.03 -7.40
N LEU A 227 1.30 -15.64 -7.16
CA LEU A 227 2.17 -15.03 -8.18
C LEU A 227 3.10 -16.02 -8.87
N THR A 228 3.54 -15.65 -10.08
CA THR A 228 4.58 -16.43 -10.76
C THR A 228 5.96 -16.10 -10.17
N PRO A 229 6.96 -17.01 -10.25
CA PRO A 229 8.32 -16.71 -9.80
C PRO A 229 8.93 -15.47 -10.45
N LYS A 230 8.55 -15.17 -11.71
CA LYS A 230 9.01 -13.96 -12.41
C LYS A 230 8.44 -12.68 -11.82
N GLN A 231 7.15 -12.70 -11.46
CA GLN A 231 6.49 -11.56 -10.82
C GLN A 231 7.02 -11.35 -9.41
N LEU A 232 7.23 -12.43 -8.65
CA LEU A 232 7.85 -12.36 -7.32
C LEU A 232 9.26 -11.75 -7.42
N ALA A 233 10.14 -12.26 -8.28
CA ALA A 233 11.49 -11.72 -8.42
C ALA A 233 11.52 -10.24 -8.88
N LYS A 234 10.50 -9.80 -9.62
CA LYS A 234 10.42 -8.43 -10.16
C LYS A 234 9.82 -7.43 -9.17
N HIS A 235 8.76 -7.81 -8.46
CA HIS A 235 7.98 -6.92 -7.60
C HIS A 235 8.24 -7.14 -6.10
N PHE A 236 8.70 -8.32 -5.72
CA PHE A 236 8.96 -8.72 -4.33
C PHE A 236 10.30 -9.47 -4.22
N PRO A 237 11.43 -8.84 -4.55
CA PRO A 237 12.73 -9.50 -4.59
C PRO A 237 13.11 -10.15 -3.26
N GLN A 238 12.72 -9.53 -2.13
CA GLN A 238 12.95 -10.02 -0.77
C GLN A 238 12.34 -11.43 -0.53
N LEU A 239 11.19 -11.73 -1.15
CA LEU A 239 10.54 -13.05 -1.06
C LEU A 239 11.16 -14.06 -2.03
N GLY A 240 11.72 -13.60 -3.15
CA GLY A 240 12.43 -14.45 -4.11
C GLY A 240 13.69 -15.07 -3.51
N GLU A 241 14.46 -14.29 -2.75
CA GLU A 241 15.69 -14.76 -2.09
C GLU A 241 15.41 -15.84 -1.03
N LEU A 242 14.30 -15.71 -0.31
CA LEU A 242 13.83 -16.66 0.71
C LEU A 242 13.45 -18.04 0.13
N ILE A 243 13.05 -18.09 -1.15
CA ILE A 243 12.67 -19.34 -1.84
C ILE A 243 13.89 -20.06 -2.41
N ASP A 244 14.94 -19.33 -2.84
CA ASP A 244 16.16 -19.92 -3.39
C ASP A 244 17.09 -20.53 -2.30
N GLU A 245 16.86 -20.22 -1.01
CA GLU A 245 17.60 -20.80 0.12
C GLU A 245 17.05 -22.15 0.66
N HIS A 246 15.99 -22.71 0.07
CA HIS A 246 15.33 -23.95 0.54
C HIS A 246 15.29 -25.09 -0.51
#